data_AF-A0A260MX06-F1
#
_entry.id   AF-A0A260MX06-F1
#
_cell.length_a   1.000
_cell.length_b   1.000
_cell.length_c   1.000
_cell.angle_alpha   90.00
_cell.angle_beta   90.00
_cell.angle_gamma   90.00
#
_symmetry.space_group_name_H-M   'P 1'
#
loop_
_entity.id
_entity.type
_entity.pdbx_description
1 polymer ?
#
loop_
_entity_poly.entity_id
_entity_poly.type
_entity_poly.pdbx_seq_one_letter_code
_entity_poly.pdbx_strand_id
1 'polypeptide(L)'
;MVSYDTKRQVNQLLSIKDRIVNQLEKPGTMSSSYEMTIPDDQDDHEYTVRIQTPGTDVSLRGFPCLSSLGFQIGDGHLHLLAHYRYEYLISKGYGNYLGLARLQRYIADQTGLKPGVLTVTAGRAYVDVSRQRVRRYLEGLPLD
;
A
#
# COMPACT_ATOMS: atom_id res chain seq x y z
N MET A 1 15.75 25.49 7.02
CA MET A 1 16.53 24.28 6.71
C MET A 1 16.07 23.20 7.66
N VAL A 2 15.11 22.36 7.24
CA VAL A 2 14.52 21.34 8.11
C VAL A 2 15.54 20.22 8.27
N SER A 3 16.08 20.07 9.47
CA SER A 3 17.02 19.00 9.81
C SER A 3 16.23 17.71 9.99
N TYR A 4 16.28 16.82 8.99
CA TYR A 4 15.73 15.47 9.14
C TYR A 4 16.67 14.66 10.05
N ASP A 5 16.15 14.24 11.21
CA ASP A 5 16.83 13.32 12.11
C ASP A 5 16.99 11.96 11.42
N THR A 6 18.21 11.67 10.99
CA THR A 6 18.56 10.55 10.09
C THR A 6 18.88 9.25 10.83
N LYS A 7 18.67 9.17 12.16
CA LYS A 7 19.12 8.01 12.96
C LYS A 7 18.03 7.19 13.66
N ARG A 8 16.75 7.57 13.57
CA ARG A 8 15.68 6.77 14.16
C ARG A 8 15.13 5.78 13.12
N GLN A 9 15.57 4.52 13.18
CA GLN A 9 14.98 3.45 12.39
C GLN A 9 13.55 3.20 12.92
N VAL A 10 12.56 3.84 12.30
CA VAL A 10 11.15 3.69 12.69
C VAL A 10 10.61 2.41 12.05
N ASN A 11 10.12 1.47 12.88
CA ASN A 11 9.39 0.31 12.38
C ASN A 11 7.97 0.73 11.99
N GLN A 12 7.81 1.17 10.74
CA GLN A 12 6.56 1.71 10.20
C GLN A 12 5.38 0.72 10.29
N LEU A 13 5.65 -0.59 10.17
CA LEU A 13 4.60 -1.61 10.25
C LEU A 13 4.08 -1.77 11.68
N LEU A 14 4.99 -1.79 12.67
CA LEU A 14 4.59 -1.84 14.07
C LEU A 14 3.83 -0.58 14.47
N SER A 15 4.29 0.60 14.05
CA SER A 15 3.56 1.85 14.35
C SER A 15 2.15 1.85 13.76
N ILE A 16 1.94 1.28 12.58
CA ILE A 16 0.60 1.16 11.99
C ILE A 16 -0.24 0.14 12.74
N LYS A 17 0.32 -1.02 13.10
CA LYS A 17 -0.37 -2.02 13.92
C LYS A 17 -0.85 -1.38 15.23
N ASP A 18 0.02 -0.66 15.93
CA ASP A 18 -0.33 0.00 17.20
C ASP A 18 -1.39 1.10 16.99
N ARG A 19 -1.28 1.90 15.92
CA ARG A 19 -2.30 2.91 15.56
C ARG A 19 -3.67 2.30 15.25
N ILE A 20 -3.69 1.17 14.54
CA ILE A 20 -4.93 0.42 14.24
C ILE A 20 -5.56 -0.07 15.54
N VAL A 21 -4.79 -0.70 16.43
CA VAL A 21 -5.29 -1.19 17.72
C VAL A 21 -5.88 -0.03 18.54
N ASN A 22 -5.16 1.09 18.64
CA ASN A 22 -5.65 2.27 19.36
C ASN A 22 -6.93 2.86 18.74
N GLN A 23 -7.12 2.73 17.43
CA GLN A 23 -8.35 3.18 16.76
C GLN A 23 -9.53 2.26 17.08
N LEU A 24 -9.30 0.94 17.17
CA LEU A 24 -10.35 -0.02 17.52
C LEU A 24 -10.86 0.16 18.96
N GLU A 25 -10.03 0.70 19.86
CA GLU A 25 -10.40 0.99 21.24
C GLU A 25 -11.24 2.28 21.42
N LYS A 26 -11.24 3.19 20.43
CA LYS A 26 -11.97 4.47 20.51
C LYS A 26 -13.39 4.36 19.94
N PRO A 27 -14.45 4.70 20.70
CA PRO A 27 -15.82 4.73 20.17
C PRO A 27 -16.03 5.96 19.28
N GLY A 28 -16.39 5.74 18.01
CA GLY A 28 -16.52 6.79 17.00
C GLY A 28 -15.74 6.47 15.74
N THR A 29 -16.10 5.35 15.10
CA THR A 29 -15.42 4.84 13.91
C THR A 29 -15.61 5.80 12.73
N MET A 30 -14.63 6.65 12.46
CA MET A 30 -14.53 7.25 11.13
C MET A 30 -14.16 6.13 10.15
N SER A 31 -15.18 5.55 9.52
CA SER A 31 -15.06 4.48 8.51
C SER A 31 -14.36 4.93 7.21
N SER A 32 -13.90 6.18 7.18
CA SER A 32 -13.76 7.03 6.01
C SER A 32 -12.57 7.99 6.14
N SER A 33 -11.45 7.56 6.73
CA SER A 33 -10.20 8.33 6.61
C SER A 33 -9.63 8.05 5.21
N TYR A 34 -10.12 8.81 4.23
CA TYR A 34 -9.79 8.66 2.82
C TYR A 34 -8.46 9.32 2.47
N GLU A 35 -7.50 8.49 2.08
CA GLU A 35 -6.45 8.71 1.07
C GLU A 35 -5.46 9.91 1.18
N MET A 36 -4.18 9.56 0.97
CA MET A 36 -3.03 10.40 0.61
C MET A 36 -2.90 11.73 1.37
N THR A 37 -2.58 11.66 2.66
CA THR A 37 -2.29 12.85 3.45
C THR A 37 -0.95 13.46 3.05
N ILE A 38 -1.00 14.76 2.76
CA ILE A 38 0.14 15.67 2.90
C ILE A 38 0.57 15.55 4.37
N PRO A 39 1.84 15.29 4.70
CA PRO A 39 2.27 15.18 6.08
C PRO A 39 1.97 16.50 6.79
N ASP A 40 0.97 16.48 7.67
CA ASP A 40 0.77 17.53 8.65
C ASP A 40 1.10 16.90 10.00
N ASP A 41 2.01 17.54 10.74
CA ASP A 41 2.62 16.98 11.96
C ASP A 41 1.61 16.83 13.13
N GLN A 42 0.31 17.03 12.87
CA GLN A 42 -0.77 17.09 13.86
C GLN A 42 -1.89 16.07 13.65
N ASP A 43 -1.86 15.22 12.62
CA ASP A 43 -2.97 14.30 12.34
C ASP A 43 -2.68 12.85 12.79
N ASP A 44 -3.27 12.45 13.92
CA ASP A 44 -3.18 11.09 14.49
C ASP A 44 -3.87 10.02 13.61
N HIS A 45 -4.50 10.43 12.51
CA HIS A 45 -5.24 9.59 11.57
C HIS A 45 -4.45 9.16 10.31
N GLU A 46 -3.13 9.37 10.28
CA GLU A 46 -2.30 8.93 9.16
C GLU A 46 -1.98 7.42 9.24
N TYR A 47 -2.52 6.63 8.31
CA TYR A 47 -2.23 5.20 8.13
C TYR A 47 -1.40 4.89 6.89
N THR A 48 -0.64 5.88 6.41
CA THR A 48 0.16 5.75 5.19
C THR A 48 1.57 5.24 5.50
N VAL A 49 1.98 4.12 4.89
CA VAL A 49 3.41 3.74 4.81
C VAL A 49 4.02 4.43 3.61
N ARG A 50 4.98 5.32 3.85
CA ARG A 50 5.84 5.87 2.79
C ARG A 50 7.05 4.96 2.62
N ILE A 51 7.23 4.45 1.40
CA ILE A 51 8.39 3.59 1.08
C ILE A 51 9.60 4.43 0.69
N GLN A 52 9.38 5.62 0.11
CA GLN A 52 10.46 6.54 -0.20
C GLN A 52 10.59 7.62 0.89
N THR A 53 11.83 7.88 1.30
CA THR A 53 12.18 9.02 2.15
C THR A 53 12.88 10.11 1.31
N PRO A 54 12.30 11.33 1.19
CA PRO A 54 12.93 12.44 0.48
C PRO A 54 14.31 12.77 1.05
N GLY A 55 15.30 13.02 0.18
CA GLY A 55 16.66 13.42 0.56
C GLY A 55 17.62 12.26 0.93
N THR A 56 17.10 11.07 1.20
CA THR A 56 17.91 9.85 1.46
C THR A 56 17.84 8.87 0.30
N ASP A 57 16.63 8.63 -0.22
CA ASP A 57 16.44 7.80 -1.41
C ASP A 57 16.57 8.65 -2.68
N VAL A 58 17.82 8.94 -3.09
CA VAL A 58 18.14 9.76 -4.28
C VAL A 58 18.71 8.93 -5.45
N SER A 59 18.77 7.61 -5.31
CA SER A 59 19.39 6.71 -6.29
C SER A 59 18.58 6.58 -7.58
N LEU A 60 19.13 7.03 -8.72
CA LEU A 60 18.52 6.94 -10.06
C LEU A 60 18.09 5.52 -10.50
N ARG A 61 18.61 4.46 -9.88
CA ARG A 61 18.24 3.05 -10.16
C ARG A 61 17.90 2.32 -8.87
N GLY A 62 16.91 1.43 -8.92
CA GLY A 62 16.47 0.65 -7.75
C GLY A 62 15.42 1.34 -6.88
N PHE A 63 14.81 2.43 -7.34
CA PHE A 63 13.64 3.01 -6.68
C PHE A 63 12.52 1.98 -6.53
N PRO A 64 11.87 1.90 -5.36
CA PRO A 64 10.78 0.97 -5.14
C PRO A 64 9.61 1.35 -6.05
N CYS A 65 9.14 0.34 -6.81
CA CYS A 65 8.00 0.47 -7.70
C CYS A 65 6.73 0.82 -6.91
N LEU A 66 6.58 0.20 -5.73
CA LEU A 66 5.59 0.55 -4.72
C LEU A 66 6.04 1.80 -3.98
N SER A 67 5.15 2.78 -3.84
CA SER A 67 5.49 4.12 -3.35
C SER A 67 4.82 4.44 -2.03
N SER A 68 3.56 4.01 -1.87
CA SER A 68 2.84 4.10 -0.61
C SER A 68 1.84 2.97 -0.43
N LEU A 69 1.55 2.69 0.83
CA LEU A 69 0.43 1.85 1.26
C LEU A 69 -0.50 2.67 2.15
N GLY A 70 -1.81 2.58 1.95
CA GLY A 70 -2.81 3.12 2.86
C GLY A 70 -3.67 2.00 3.42
N PHE A 71 -3.99 2.06 4.70
CA PHE A 71 -4.87 1.10 5.37
C PHE A 71 -6.16 1.79 5.80
N GLN A 72 -7.29 1.11 5.61
CA GLN A 72 -8.60 1.59 6.02
C GLN A 72 -9.35 0.49 6.75
N ILE A 73 -10.09 0.86 7.78
CA ILE A 73 -10.93 -0.05 8.56
C ILE A 73 -12.39 0.27 8.27
N GLY A 74 -13.18 -0.73 7.89
CA GLY A 74 -14.61 -0.61 7.67
C GLY A 74 -15.30 -1.95 7.91
N ASP A 75 -16.42 -1.96 8.62
CA ASP A 75 -17.26 -3.16 8.83
C ASP A 75 -16.49 -4.41 9.31
N GLY A 76 -15.50 -4.23 10.21
CA GLY A 76 -14.66 -5.31 10.71
C GLY A 76 -13.62 -5.85 9.71
N HIS A 77 -13.40 -5.14 8.60
CA HIS A 77 -12.45 -5.47 7.56
C HIS A 77 -11.32 -4.43 7.48
N LEU A 78 -10.10 -4.91 7.20
CA LEU A 78 -8.94 -4.10 6.88
C LEU A 78 -8.74 -4.05 5.37
N HIS A 79 -8.99 -2.91 4.76
CA HIS A 79 -8.76 -2.62 3.35
C HIS A 79 -7.34 -2.10 3.15
N LEU A 80 -6.73 -2.40 2.00
CA LEU A 80 -5.38 -1.96 1.64
C LEU A 80 -5.40 -1.26 0.28
N LEU A 81 -4.88 -0.03 0.23
CA LEU A 81 -4.58 0.70 -0.98
C LEU A 81 -3.08 0.69 -1.24
N ALA A 82 -2.64 0.17 -2.38
CA ALA A 82 -1.24 0.15 -2.79
C ALA A 82 -1.03 1.05 -4.02
N HIS A 83 -0.13 2.01 -3.90
CA HIS A 83 0.21 2.91 -5.01
C HIS A 83 1.57 2.57 -5.60
N TYR A 84 1.59 2.15 -6.87
CA TYR A 84 2.79 1.93 -7.67
C TYR A 84 3.03 3.11 -8.61
N ARG A 85 4.25 3.64 -8.66
CA ARG A 85 4.62 4.67 -9.67
C ARG A 85 4.84 4.06 -11.05
N TYR A 86 5.38 2.84 -11.08
CA TYR A 86 5.65 2.08 -12.30
C TYR A 86 5.43 0.60 -12.00
N GLU A 87 4.48 -0.03 -12.71
CA GLU A 87 4.12 -1.43 -12.48
C GLU A 87 4.33 -2.28 -13.74
N TYR A 88 4.97 -3.44 -13.55
CA TYR A 88 5.14 -4.47 -14.58
C TYR A 88 4.04 -5.51 -14.41
N LEU A 89 3.04 -5.49 -15.29
CA LEU A 89 1.82 -6.26 -15.07
C LEU A 89 2.05 -7.78 -15.14
N ILE A 90 3.00 -8.25 -15.96
CA ILE A 90 3.15 -9.69 -16.22
C ILE A 90 4.32 -10.29 -15.44
N SER A 91 5.55 -9.79 -15.61
CA SER A 91 6.69 -10.42 -14.94
C SER A 91 6.70 -10.25 -13.42
N LYS A 92 6.13 -9.16 -12.89
CA LYS A 92 6.16 -8.83 -11.45
C LYS A 92 4.79 -8.73 -10.81
N GLY A 93 3.76 -8.36 -11.57
CA GLY A 93 2.43 -8.04 -11.06
C GLY A 93 1.86 -9.14 -10.16
N TYR A 94 1.90 -10.40 -10.60
CA TYR A 94 1.38 -11.50 -9.80
C TYR A 94 2.08 -11.64 -8.43
N GLY A 95 3.42 -11.61 -8.42
CA GLY A 95 4.20 -11.71 -7.19
C GLY A 95 3.97 -10.50 -6.27
N ASN A 96 3.87 -9.32 -6.84
CA ASN A 96 3.56 -8.08 -6.14
C ASN A 96 2.19 -8.15 -5.45
N TYR A 97 1.13 -8.53 -6.18
CA TYR A 97 -0.23 -8.59 -5.65
C TYR A 97 -0.38 -9.68 -4.59
N LEU A 98 0.26 -10.84 -4.78
CA LEU A 98 0.29 -11.89 -3.77
C LEU A 98 1.02 -11.43 -2.50
N GLY A 99 2.11 -10.67 -2.64
CA GLY A 99 2.84 -10.07 -1.52
C GLY A 99 1.97 -9.09 -0.73
N LEU A 100 1.25 -8.21 -1.43
CA LEU A 100 0.32 -7.26 -0.82
C LEU A 100 -0.84 -7.96 -0.09
N ALA A 101 -1.44 -8.97 -0.71
CA ALA A 101 -2.51 -9.75 -0.09
C ALA A 101 -2.04 -10.46 1.19
N ARG A 102 -0.80 -11.00 1.19
CA ARG A 102 -0.20 -11.60 2.38
C ARG A 102 0.08 -10.57 3.47
N LEU A 103 0.57 -9.39 3.10
CA LEU A 103 0.79 -8.29 4.03
C LEU A 103 -0.52 -7.82 4.68
N GLN A 104 -1.55 -7.60 3.87
CA GLN A 104 -2.88 -7.24 4.35
C GLN A 104 -3.42 -8.31 5.32
N ARG A 105 -3.28 -9.59 4.95
CA ARG A 105 -3.69 -10.70 5.81
C ARG A 105 -2.96 -10.69 7.15
N TYR A 106 -1.64 -10.53 7.12
CA TYR A 106 -0.82 -10.49 8.31
C TYR A 106 -1.27 -9.38 9.29
N ILE A 107 -1.49 -8.16 8.79
CA ILE A 107 -1.93 -7.04 9.65
C ILE A 107 -3.35 -7.25 10.15
N ALA A 108 -4.24 -7.78 9.31
CA ALA A 108 -5.62 -8.11 9.71
C ALA A 108 -5.64 -9.15 10.85
N ASP A 109 -4.87 -10.23 10.71
CA ASP A 109 -4.75 -11.27 11.75
C ASP A 109 -4.19 -10.72 13.07
N GLN A 110 -3.23 -9.79 13.02
CA GLN A 110 -2.69 -9.15 14.23
C GLN A 110 -3.64 -8.17 14.92
N THR A 111 -4.65 -7.68 14.20
CA THR A 111 -5.57 -6.63 14.68
C THR A 111 -6.98 -7.18 14.94
N GLY A 112 -7.19 -8.49 14.77
CA GLY A 112 -8.50 -9.14 14.92
C GLY A 112 -9.49 -8.78 13.81
N LEU A 113 -9.03 -8.19 12.72
CA LEU A 113 -9.84 -7.81 11.56
C LEU A 113 -9.81 -8.90 10.49
N LYS A 114 -10.76 -8.86 9.56
CA LYS A 114 -10.74 -9.68 8.35
C LYS A 114 -10.08 -8.92 7.20
N PRO A 115 -9.36 -9.57 6.26
CA PRO A 115 -8.91 -8.89 5.05
C PRO A 115 -10.11 -8.41 4.23
N GLY A 116 -10.11 -7.13 3.89
CA GLY A 116 -11.07 -6.51 2.99
C GLY A 116 -10.54 -6.37 1.56
N VAL A 117 -11.00 -5.33 0.88
CA VAL A 117 -10.59 -5.00 -0.50
C VAL A 117 -9.11 -4.60 -0.56
N LEU A 118 -8.37 -5.19 -1.51
CA LEU A 118 -7.04 -4.74 -1.94
C LEU A 118 -7.18 -3.93 -3.24
N THR A 119 -6.93 -2.63 -3.16
CA THR A 119 -6.94 -1.71 -4.31
C THR A 119 -5.51 -1.40 -4.72
N VAL A 120 -5.21 -1.52 -6.02
CA VAL A 120 -3.90 -1.18 -6.58
C VAL A 120 -4.05 -0.04 -7.57
N THR A 121 -3.36 1.08 -7.33
CA THR A 121 -3.27 2.19 -8.27
C THR A 121 -1.88 2.24 -8.89
N ALA A 122 -1.81 2.31 -10.21
CA ALA A 122 -0.54 2.37 -10.94
C ALA A 122 -0.43 3.69 -11.72
N GLY A 123 0.58 4.50 -11.43
CA GLY A 123 0.87 5.72 -12.19
C GLY A 123 1.30 5.43 -13.63
N ARG A 124 2.02 4.32 -13.84
CA ARG A 124 2.31 3.76 -15.16
C ARG A 124 2.21 2.25 -15.11
N ALA A 125 1.32 1.68 -15.92
CA ALA A 125 1.20 0.25 -16.12
C ALA A 125 1.92 -0.17 -17.41
N TYR A 126 2.81 -1.15 -17.32
CA TYR A 126 3.59 -1.65 -18.44
C TYR A 126 3.36 -3.15 -18.64
N VAL A 127 2.87 -3.51 -19.83
CA VAL A 127 2.78 -4.90 -20.28
C VAL A 127 4.13 -5.27 -20.89
N ASP A 128 4.91 -6.04 -20.15
CA ASP A 128 6.32 -6.28 -20.42
C ASP A 128 6.60 -7.57 -21.22
N VAL A 129 5.57 -8.07 -21.90
CA VAL A 129 5.65 -9.23 -22.79
C VAL A 129 5.00 -8.91 -24.14
N SER A 130 5.32 -9.70 -25.16
CA SER A 130 4.80 -9.46 -26.51
C SER A 130 3.28 -9.60 -26.57
N ARG A 131 2.63 -8.81 -27.43
CA ARG A 131 1.18 -8.88 -27.67
C ARG A 131 0.71 -10.30 -28.04
N GLN A 132 1.51 -11.04 -28.79
CA GLN A 132 1.21 -12.44 -29.14
C GLN A 132 1.14 -13.35 -27.92
N ARG A 133 2.01 -13.15 -26.92
CA ARG A 133 1.98 -13.89 -25.66
C ARG A 133 0.74 -13.54 -24.85
N VAL A 134 0.42 -12.26 -24.71
CA VAL A 134 -0.76 -11.81 -23.96
C VAL A 134 -2.05 -12.32 -24.59
N ARG A 135 -2.14 -12.28 -25.91
CA ARG A 135 -3.34 -12.66 -26.66
C ARG A 135 -3.83 -14.08 -26.32
N ARG A 136 -2.91 -15.04 -26.12
CA ARG A 136 -3.26 -16.42 -25.72
C ARG A 136 -4.03 -16.50 -24.41
N TYR A 137 -3.82 -15.56 -23.50
CA TYR A 137 -4.51 -15.52 -22.21
C TYR A 137 -5.83 -14.73 -22.28
N LEU A 138 -6.01 -13.89 -23.30
CA LEU A 138 -7.22 -13.07 -23.48
C LEU A 138 -8.28 -13.76 -24.34
N GLU A 139 -7.90 -14.71 -25.20
CA GLU A 139 -8.80 -15.38 -26.18
C GLU A 139 -9.95 -16.19 -25.56
N GLY A 140 -10.03 -16.33 -24.23
CA GLY A 140 -11.13 -16.98 -23.51
C GLY A 140 -11.72 -16.17 -22.37
N LEU A 141 -11.36 -14.89 -22.24
CA LEU A 141 -11.92 -14.01 -21.21
C LEU A 141 -13.08 -13.21 -21.80
N PRO A 142 -14.24 -13.12 -21.12
CA PRO A 142 -15.29 -12.21 -21.53
C PRO A 142 -14.73 -10.79 -21.55
N LEU A 143 -14.88 -10.13 -22.69
CA LEU A 143 -14.63 -8.70 -22.83
C LEU A 143 -16.00 -8.04 -22.66
N ASP A 144 -16.35 -7.76 -21.41
CA ASP A 144 -17.46 -6.87 -21.09
C ASP A 144 -17.06 -5.41 -21.34
#